data_AF-A0A936MUH2-F1
#
_entry.id   AF-A0A936MUH2-F1
#
_cell.length_a   1.000
_cell.length_b   1.000
_cell.length_c   1.000
_cell.angle_alpha   90.00
_cell.angle_beta   90.00
_cell.angle_gamma   90.00
#
_symmetry.space_group_name_H-M   'P 1'
#
loop_
_entity.id
_entity.type
_entity.pdbx_description
1 polymer ?
#
loop_
_entity_poly.entity_id
_entity_poly.type
_entity_poly.pdbx_seq_one_letter_code
_entity_poly.pdbx_strand_id
1 'polypeptide(L)'
;MRPLISTIHSELVERHRDSGRIDLDDIAEVIGTRAVSYDEVEYLVDRLEAEGFEVGEGIGASDVEVMRFVLDAARELRTTLGRTPTVDEIASVSGRAPHVIRRALERAQGKHVPKPE
;
A
#
# COMPACT_ATOMS: atom_id res chain seq x y z
N MET A 1 11.18 -8.43 24.88
CA MET A 1 10.70 -7.27 24.11
C MET A 1 11.24 -6.01 24.76
N ARG A 2 11.91 -5.13 24.01
CA ARG A 2 12.44 -3.87 24.57
C ARG A 2 11.28 -2.92 24.89
N PRO A 3 11.30 -2.22 26.03
CA PRO A 3 10.25 -1.26 26.40
C PRO A 3 9.97 -0.21 25.32
N LEU A 4 11.02 0.21 24.60
CA LEU A 4 10.93 1.18 23.51
C LEU A 4 9.98 0.76 22.38
N ILE A 5 10.06 -0.49 21.93
CA ILE A 5 9.22 -1.02 20.84
C ILE A 5 7.76 -1.13 21.29
N SER A 6 7.54 -1.50 22.55
CA SER A 6 6.18 -1.51 23.12
C SER A 6 5.59 -0.11 23.19
N THR A 7 6.38 0.91 23.54
CA THR A 7 5.92 2.30 23.54
C THR A 7 5.57 2.77 22.13
N ILE A 8 6.46 2.55 21.16
CA ILE A 8 6.22 2.92 19.75
C ILE A 8 4.95 2.23 19.22
N HIS A 9 4.80 0.94 19.50
CA HIS A 9 3.62 0.17 19.12
C HIS A 9 2.34 0.76 19.73
N SER A 10 2.30 1.00 21.04
CA SER A 10 1.14 1.58 21.71
C SER A 10 0.77 2.95 21.16
N GLU A 11 1.77 3.78 20.86
CA GLU A 11 1.56 5.11 20.27
C GLU A 11 0.95 5.01 18.86
N LEU A 12 1.46 4.11 18.01
CA LEU A 12 0.92 3.87 16.67
C LEU A 12 -0.52 3.32 16.72
N VAL A 13 -0.78 2.35 17.60
CA VAL A 13 -2.12 1.79 17.79
C VAL A 13 -3.11 2.85 18.26
N GLU A 14 -2.71 3.71 19.19
CA GLU A 14 -3.59 4.77 19.70
C GLU A 14 -3.87 5.85 18.64
N ARG A 15 -2.86 6.28 17.89
CA ARG A 15 -3.02 7.26 16.80
C ARG A 15 -3.91 6.75 15.67
N HIS A 16 -3.79 5.48 15.31
CA HIS A 16 -4.41 4.91 14.11
C HIS A 16 -5.61 4.01 14.38
N ARG A 17 -6.05 3.91 15.64
CA ARG A 17 -7.13 3.02 16.07
C ARG A 17 -8.40 3.16 15.23
N ASP A 18 -8.75 4.40 14.89
CA ASP A 18 -9.99 4.71 14.16
C ASP A 18 -9.87 4.40 12.66
N SER A 19 -8.67 4.56 12.10
CA SER A 19 -8.40 4.29 10.69
C SER A 19 -8.11 2.82 10.39
N GLY A 20 -7.59 2.07 11.37
CA GLY A 20 -7.09 0.71 11.17
C GLY A 20 -5.87 0.62 10.24
N ARG A 21 -5.24 1.75 9.90
CA ARG A 21 -4.14 1.82 8.92
C ARG A 21 -3.01 2.70 9.42
N ILE A 22 -1.77 2.25 9.18
CA ILE A 22 -0.56 2.93 9.61
C ILE A 22 0.40 3.04 8.40
N ASP A 23 0.78 4.26 8.02
CA ASP A 23 1.73 4.48 6.93
C ASP A 23 3.18 4.23 7.41
N LEU A 24 4.08 3.91 6.48
CA LEU A 24 5.51 3.79 6.79
C LEU A 24 6.10 5.14 7.21
N ASP A 25 5.58 6.24 6.67
CA ASP A 25 5.98 7.58 7.07
C ASP A 25 5.53 7.89 8.51
N ASP A 26 4.36 7.41 8.94
CA ASP A 26 3.89 7.55 10.32
C ASP A 26 4.78 6.73 11.29
N ILE A 27 5.17 5.52 10.87
CA ILE A 27 6.13 4.70 11.64
C ILE A 27 7.47 5.44 11.73
N ALA A 28 7.96 6.01 10.64
CA ALA A 28 9.20 6.78 10.63
C ALA A 28 9.12 8.02 11.53
N GLU A 29 7.98 8.72 11.56
CA GLU A 29 7.74 9.86 12.46
C GLU A 29 7.78 9.42 13.93
N VAL A 30 7.05 8.35 14.29
CA VAL A 30 6.98 7.87 15.67
C VAL A 30 8.31 7.28 16.14
N ILE A 31 9.07 6.60 15.26
CA ILE A 31 10.45 6.20 15.56
C ILE A 31 11.32 7.45 15.75
N GLY A 32 11.24 8.41 14.83
CA GLY A 32 12.02 9.64 14.84
C GLY A 32 13.52 9.35 14.92
N THR A 33 14.20 9.88 15.94
CA THR A 33 15.64 9.67 16.16
C THR A 33 15.96 8.49 17.09
N ARG A 34 14.97 7.67 17.43
CA ARG A 34 15.17 6.51 18.33
C ARG A 34 15.96 5.43 17.61
N ALA A 35 16.92 4.82 18.31
CA ALA A 35 17.72 3.74 17.76
C ALA A 35 16.91 2.44 17.71
N VAL A 36 16.29 2.19 16.56
CA VAL A 36 15.53 0.99 16.23
C VAL A 36 16.26 0.25 15.12
N SER A 37 16.51 -1.06 15.29
CA SER A 37 17.12 -1.88 14.25
C SER A 37 16.11 -2.30 13.19
N TYR A 38 16.59 -2.77 12.04
CA TYR A 38 15.74 -3.30 10.97
C TYR A 38 14.85 -4.46 11.47
N ASP A 39 15.42 -5.42 12.21
CA ASP A 39 14.68 -6.53 12.81
C ASP A 39 13.59 -6.07 13.79
N GLU A 40 13.83 -4.96 14.51
CA GLU A 40 12.84 -4.37 15.43
C GLU A 40 11.71 -3.68 14.66
N VAL A 41 11.99 -3.08 13.51
CA VAL A 41 10.96 -2.53 12.61
C VAL A 41 10.13 -3.66 12.00
N GLU A 42 10.76 -4.72 11.49
CA GLU A 42 10.03 -5.88 10.96
C GLU A 42 9.11 -6.48 12.03
N TYR A 43 9.63 -6.70 13.24
CA TYR A 43 8.83 -7.19 14.35
C TYR A 43 7.65 -6.27 14.71
N LEU A 44 7.85 -4.95 14.63
CA LEU A 44 6.79 -3.97 14.87
C LEU A 44 5.69 -4.06 13.81
N VAL A 45 6.08 -4.15 12.53
CA VAL A 45 5.15 -4.29 11.39
C VAL A 45 4.35 -5.58 11.52
N ASP A 46 5.03 -6.73 11.69
CA ASP A 46 4.38 -8.05 11.83
C ASP A 46 3.33 -8.05 12.96
N ARG A 47 3.65 -7.36 14.06
CA ARG A 47 2.76 -7.27 15.20
C ARG A 47 1.53 -6.41 14.91
N LEU A 48 1.70 -5.24 14.30
CA LEU A 48 0.61 -4.36 13.93
C LEU A 48 -0.35 -5.08 12.96
N GLU A 49 0.20 -5.80 11.98
CA GLU A 49 -0.58 -6.62 11.05
C GLU A 49 -1.31 -7.77 11.75
N ALA A 50 -0.66 -8.45 12.70
CA ALA A 50 -1.28 -9.50 13.50
C ALA A 50 -2.42 -8.99 14.40
N GLU A 51 -2.36 -7.73 14.83
CA GLU A 51 -3.42 -7.05 15.58
C GLU A 51 -4.53 -6.50 14.65
N GLY A 52 -4.38 -6.65 13.33
CA GLY A 52 -5.39 -6.33 12.32
C GLY A 52 -5.23 -4.95 11.67
N PHE A 53 -4.10 -4.26 11.88
CA PHE A 53 -3.80 -3.02 11.18
C PHE A 53 -3.25 -3.29 9.79
N GLU A 54 -3.62 -2.47 8.81
CA GLU A 54 -2.93 -2.43 7.52
C GLU A 54 -1.70 -1.53 7.63
N VAL A 55 -0.50 -2.10 7.47
CA VAL A 55 0.76 -1.35 7.51
C VAL A 55 1.32 -1.18 6.11
N GLY A 56 1.66 0.05 5.72
CA GLY A 56 2.22 0.35 4.41
C GLY A 56 1.64 1.62 3.79
N GLU A 57 2.23 2.06 2.67
CA GLU A 57 1.77 3.26 1.95
C GLU A 57 0.25 3.24 1.75
N GLY A 58 -0.40 4.30 2.21
CA GLY A 58 -1.79 4.63 1.92
C GLY A 58 -2.10 4.54 0.41
N ILE A 59 -3.33 4.15 0.04
CA ILE A 59 -3.80 4.41 -1.33
C ILE A 59 -4.16 5.89 -1.39
N GLY A 60 -3.26 6.71 -1.90
CA GLY A 60 -3.51 8.15 -2.08
C GLY A 60 -4.47 8.42 -3.24
N ALA A 61 -4.96 9.66 -3.34
CA ALA A 61 -5.76 10.10 -4.50
C ALA A 61 -5.02 9.86 -5.82
N SER A 62 -3.70 10.04 -5.84
CA SER A 62 -2.81 9.71 -6.96
C SER A 62 -2.85 8.23 -7.32
N ASP A 63 -2.89 7.32 -6.35
CA ASP A 63 -2.98 5.87 -6.61
C ASP A 63 -4.35 5.49 -7.20
N VAL A 64 -5.42 6.15 -6.77
CA VAL A 64 -6.76 5.94 -7.33
C VAL A 64 -6.83 6.44 -8.78
N GLU A 65 -6.23 7.60 -9.07
CA GLU A 65 -6.12 8.12 -10.44
C GLU A 65 -5.31 7.19 -11.34
N VAL A 66 -4.16 6.71 -10.84
CA VAL A 66 -3.34 5.73 -11.55
C VAL A 66 -4.13 4.45 -11.80
N MET A 67 -4.83 3.93 -10.80
CA MET A 67 -5.66 2.73 -10.93
C MET A 67 -6.76 2.92 -11.97
N ARG A 68 -7.52 4.03 -11.92
CA ARG A 68 -8.55 4.34 -12.91
C ARG A 68 -7.96 4.39 -14.33
N PHE A 69 -6.86 5.12 -14.49
CA PHE A 69 -6.18 5.23 -15.78
C PHE A 69 -5.73 3.87 -16.32
N VAL A 70 -5.15 3.01 -15.48
CA VAL A 70 -4.70 1.67 -15.85
C VAL A 70 -5.87 0.78 -16.25
N LEU A 71 -6.99 0.84 -15.53
CA LEU A 71 -8.18 0.07 -15.83
C LEU A 71 -8.83 0.51 -17.16
N ASP A 72 -8.88 1.81 -17.43
CA ASP A 72 -9.43 2.33 -18.67
C ASP A 72 -8.55 1.97 -19.87
N ALA A 73 -7.23 2.11 -19.75
CA ALA A 73 -6.28 1.66 -20.78
C ALA A 73 -6.39 0.15 -21.04
N ALA A 74 -6.52 -0.67 -20.00
CA ALA A 74 -6.71 -2.11 -20.13
C ALA A 74 -8.04 -2.48 -20.82
N ARG A 75 -9.13 -1.73 -20.58
CA ARG A 75 -10.43 -1.94 -21.24
C ARG A 75 -10.38 -1.56 -22.72
N GLU A 76 -9.73 -0.45 -23.06
CA GLU A 76 -9.55 -0.01 -24.44
C GLU A 76 -8.72 -1.05 -25.22
N LEU A 77 -7.56 -1.42 -24.69
CA LEU A 77 -6.70 -2.46 -25.27
C LEU A 77 -7.42 -3.80 -25.44
N ARG A 78 -8.24 -4.21 -24.46
CA ARG A 78 -9.04 -5.44 -24.56
C ARG A 78 -10.03 -5.38 -25.72
N THR A 79 -10.66 -4.23 -25.94
CA THR A 79 -11.59 -4.01 -27.05
C THR A 79 -10.87 -4.11 -28.39
N THR A 80 -9.67 -3.53 -28.50
CA THR A 80 -8.86 -3.56 -29.72
C THR A 80 -8.27 -4.94 -30.02
N LEU A 81 -7.77 -5.64 -29.00
CA LEU A 81 -7.07 -6.92 -29.17
C LEU A 81 -7.99 -8.14 -29.15
N GLY A 82 -9.24 -7.98 -28.68
CA GLY A 82 -10.18 -9.09 -28.50
C GLY A 82 -9.79 -10.10 -27.40
N ARG A 83 -8.73 -9.81 -26.62
CA ARG A 83 -8.25 -10.62 -25.49
C ARG A 83 -7.81 -9.74 -24.33
N THR A 84 -7.59 -10.33 -23.16
CA THR A 84 -7.01 -9.61 -22.02
C THR A 84 -5.59 -9.13 -22.38
N PRO A 85 -5.29 -7.82 -22.26
CA PRO A 85 -3.95 -7.29 -22.50
C PRO A 85 -2.99 -7.65 -21.37
N THR A 86 -1.70 -7.75 -21.71
CA THR A 86 -0.62 -8.00 -20.75
C THR A 86 -0.21 -6.73 -20.02
N VAL A 87 0.52 -6.87 -18.91
CA VAL A 87 1.09 -5.74 -18.16
C VAL A 87 1.99 -4.88 -19.05
N ASP A 88 2.79 -5.50 -19.91
CA ASP A 88 3.72 -4.78 -20.80
C ASP A 88 3.00 -4.04 -21.93
N GLU A 89 1.88 -4.59 -22.43
CA GLU A 89 1.02 -3.92 -23.42
C GLU A 89 0.36 -2.67 -22.81
N ILE A 90 -0.15 -2.79 -21.58
CA ILE A 90 -0.72 -1.65 -20.86
C ILE A 90 0.37 -0.63 -20.52
N ALA A 91 1.55 -1.06 -20.07
CA ALA A 91 2.69 -0.18 -19.79
C ALA A 91 3.10 0.65 -21.01
N SER A 92 3.13 0.01 -22.18
CA SER A 92 3.50 0.65 -23.45
C SER A 92 2.50 1.75 -23.85
N VAL A 93 1.20 1.51 -23.69
CA VAL A 93 0.15 2.50 -24.04
C VAL A 93 0.02 3.58 -22.97
N SER A 94 0.20 3.22 -21.70
CA SER A 94 0.08 4.15 -20.57
C SER A 94 1.29 5.06 -20.36
N GLY A 95 2.45 4.73 -20.96
CA GLY A 95 3.71 5.43 -20.72
C GLY A 95 4.24 5.25 -19.28
N ARG A 96 3.72 4.27 -18.54
CA ARG A 96 4.07 4.00 -17.14
C ARG A 96 4.91 2.73 -17.03
N ALA A 97 5.72 2.67 -15.97
CA ALA A 97 6.55 1.50 -15.73
C ALA A 97 5.71 0.26 -15.39
N PRO A 98 6.10 -0.95 -15.84
CA PRO A 98 5.34 -2.19 -15.62
C PRO A 98 5.01 -2.51 -14.15
N HIS A 99 5.88 -2.11 -13.21
CA HIS A 99 5.63 -2.33 -11.78
C HIS A 99 4.46 -1.47 -11.26
N VAL A 100 4.27 -0.26 -11.79
CA VAL A 100 3.14 0.62 -11.45
C VAL A 100 1.82 0.00 -11.93
N ILE A 101 1.82 -0.55 -13.15
CA ILE A 101 0.67 -1.24 -13.73
C ILE A 101 0.29 -2.47 -12.91
N ARG A 102 1.27 -3.30 -12.55
CA ARG A 102 1.05 -4.49 -11.72
C ARG A 102 0.45 -4.12 -10.38
N ARG A 103 1.04 -3.14 -9.68
CA ARG A 103 0.56 -2.65 -8.38
C ARG A 103 -0.88 -2.12 -8.49
N ALA A 104 -1.20 -1.37 -9.53
CA ALA A 104 -2.55 -0.86 -9.79
C ALA A 104 -3.57 -1.99 -10.06
N LEU A 105 -3.20 -3.00 -10.84
CA LEU A 105 -4.07 -4.15 -11.13
C LEU A 105 -4.28 -5.04 -9.89
N GLU A 106 -3.26 -5.25 -9.07
CA GLU A 106 -3.35 -5.99 -7.81
C GLU A 106 -4.30 -5.31 -6.82
N ARG A 107 -4.22 -3.98 -6.72
CA ARG A 107 -5.14 -3.15 -5.93
C ARG A 107 -6.58 -3.26 -6.46
N ALA A 108 -6.78 -3.18 -7.78
CA ALA A 108 -8.10 -3.32 -8.39
C ALA A 108 -8.75 -4.70 -8.19
N GLN A 109 -7.96 -5.75 -7.97
CA GLN A 109 -8.43 -7.12 -7.72
C GLN A 109 -8.86 -7.39 -6.27
N GLY A 110 -8.86 -6.39 -5.38
CA GLY A 110 -9.27 -6.61 -4.00
C GLY A 110 -8.17 -7.06 -3.05
N LYS A 111 -6.91 -7.14 -3.49
CA LYS A 111 -5.79 -7.47 -2.59
C LYS A 111 -5.42 -6.32 -1.66
N HIS A 112 -5.89 -5.11 -1.95
CA HIS A 112 -5.90 -3.93 -1.08
C HIS A 112 -7.04 -3.00 -1.50
N VAL A 113 -8.28 -3.30 -1.12
CA VAL A 113 -9.40 -2.35 -1.32
C VAL A 113 -9.61 -1.61 0.00
N PRO A 114 -9.47 -0.27 0.02
CA PRO A 114 -9.82 0.50 1.19
C PRO A 114 -11.34 0.44 1.35
N LYS A 115 -11.78 0.20 2.58
CA LYS A 115 -13.19 0.28 2.95
C LYS A 115 -13.64 1.74 2.79
N PRO A 116 -14.78 2.02 2.14
CA PRO A 116 -15.27 3.39 2.01
C PRO A 116 -15.65 3.94 3.40
N GLU A 117 -15.34 5.21 3.62
CA GLU A 117 -15.73 6.03 4.79
C GLU A 117 -17.25 6.01 5.05
#